data_AF-A0A7M7QKX5-F1
#
_entry.id   AF-A0A7M7QKX5-F1
#
_cell.length_a   1.000
_cell.length_b   1.000
_cell.length_c   1.000
_cell.angle_alpha   90.00
_cell.angle_beta   90.00
_cell.angle_gamma   90.00
#
_symmetry.space_group_name_H-M   'P 1'
#
loop_
_entity.id
_entity.type
_entity.pdbx_description
1 polymer ?
#
loop_
_entity_poly.entity_id
_entity_poly.type
_entity_poly.pdbx_seq_one_letter_code
_entity_poly.pdbx_strand_id
1 'polypeptide(L)'
;MLVKSVKELLLFKKLSDRLIQDITLLIVEVLKILAPKATSFSTGIKFGQQNSSTGFVQLPKMDEGPTYQYVPITQEIEGPTQESTPPGLREVQTRGYIFNVRKETEVEKAGGFGANIACLRALQEAIWLVYHNPSKPSQEVPTT
;
A
#
# COMPACT_ATOMS: atom_id res chain seq x y z
N MET A 1 12.91 48.45 75.93
CA MET A 1 13.67 48.83 74.71
C MET A 1 13.92 47.69 73.71
N LEU A 2 13.67 46.41 74.04
CA LEU A 2 14.00 45.27 73.15
C LEU A 2 13.12 45.12 71.90
N VAL A 3 11.83 45.47 71.98
CA VAL A 3 10.85 45.17 70.89
C VAL A 3 11.14 45.94 69.60
N LYS A 4 11.80 47.10 69.70
CA LYS A 4 12.20 47.90 68.52
C LYS A 4 13.32 47.22 67.71
N SER A 5 14.28 46.58 68.40
CA SER A 5 15.44 45.95 67.76
C SER A 5 15.07 44.68 66.98
N VAL A 6 14.11 43.89 67.48
CA VAL A 6 13.65 42.67 66.79
C VAL A 6 12.87 42.99 65.51
N LYS A 7 12.06 44.06 65.51
CA LYS A 7 11.31 44.50 64.32
C LYS A 7 12.23 45.04 63.21
N GLU A 8 13.27 45.78 63.59
CA GLU A 8 14.34 46.22 62.68
C GLU A 8 15.05 45.03 62.01
N LEU A 9 15.48 44.04 62.79
CA LEU A 9 16.11 42.81 62.27
C LEU A 9 15.20 42.02 61.32
N LEU A 10 13.89 41.93 61.60
CA LEU A 10 12.92 41.31 60.71
C LEU A 10 12.70 42.09 59.42
N LEU A 11 12.74 43.42 59.48
CA LEU A 11 12.62 44.28 58.31
C LEU A 11 13.86 44.16 57.40
N PHE A 12 15.06 44.13 57.99
CA PHE A 12 16.32 43.90 57.26
C PHE A 12 16.35 42.51 56.60
N LYS A 13 15.90 41.47 57.30
CA LYS A 13 15.80 40.12 56.71
C LYS A 13 14.82 40.09 55.53
N LYS A 14 13.65 40.72 55.68
CA LYS A 14 12.63 40.79 54.62
C LYS A 14 13.09 41.60 53.40
N LEU A 15 13.88 42.65 53.62
CA LEU A 15 14.48 43.44 52.54
C LEU A 15 15.58 42.66 51.81
N SER A 16 16.43 41.94 52.55
CA SER A 16 17.45 41.04 51.99
C SER A 16 16.82 39.93 51.15
N ASP A 17 15.77 39.28 51.65
CA ASP A 17 15.10 38.18 50.94
C ASP A 17 14.45 38.67 49.64
N ARG A 18 13.85 39.87 49.63
CA ARG A 18 13.33 40.49 48.40
C ARG A 18 14.43 40.79 47.39
N LEU A 19 15.55 41.36 47.84
CA LEU A 19 16.68 41.67 46.95
C LEU A 19 17.26 40.39 46.32
N ILE A 20 17.34 39.30 47.08
CA ILE A 20 17.80 37.99 46.58
C ILE A 20 16.79 37.40 45.57
N GLN A 21 15.49 37.54 45.82
CA GLN A 21 14.44 37.08 44.89
C GLN A 21 14.48 37.84 43.56
N ASP A 22 14.62 39.16 43.61
CA ASP A 22 14.69 40.00 42.41
C ASP A 22 15.94 39.70 41.57
N ILE A 23 17.12 39.54 42.21
CA ILE A 23 18.36 39.15 41.52
C ILE A 23 18.22 37.76 40.89
N THR A 24 17.63 36.80 41.60
CA THR A 24 17.45 35.44 41.10
C THR A 24 16.52 35.41 39.89
N LEU A 25 15.42 36.17 39.93
CA LEU A 25 14.48 36.28 38.82
C LEU A 25 15.13 36.93 37.60
N LEU A 26 15.92 37.99 37.81
CA LEU A 26 16.66 38.66 36.74
C LEU A 26 17.73 37.75 36.11
N ILE A 27 18.42 36.92 36.91
CA ILE A 27 19.36 35.91 36.39
C ILE A 27 18.62 34.85 35.55
N VAL A 28 17.47 34.35 36.00
CA VAL A 28 16.67 33.38 35.24
C VAL A 28 16.14 34.00 33.94
N GLU A 29 15.72 35.26 33.96
CA GLU A 29 15.29 36.02 32.78
C GLU A 29 16.46 36.13 31.79
N VAL A 30 17.64 36.58 32.23
CA VAL A 30 18.84 36.75 31.38
C VAL A 30 19.32 35.42 30.81
N LEU A 31 19.31 34.33 31.58
CA LEU A 31 19.70 33.00 31.11
C LEU A 31 18.76 32.44 30.04
N LYS A 32 17.46 32.79 30.06
CA LYS A 32 16.53 32.40 28.98
C LYS A 32 16.85 33.11 27.67
N ILE A 33 17.30 34.36 27.72
CA ILE A 33 17.62 35.17 26.53
C ILE A 33 18.96 34.73 25.92
N LEU A 34 19.89 34.22 26.74
CA LEU A 34 21.20 33.73 26.31
C LEU A 34 21.24 32.25 25.88
N ALA A 35 20.08 31.59 25.76
CA ALA A 35 20.03 30.23 25.23
C ALA A 35 20.59 30.21 23.80
N PRO A 36 21.71 29.50 23.52
CA PRO A 36 22.33 29.52 22.21
C PRO A 36 21.35 28.95 21.18
N LYS A 37 21.08 29.72 20.13
CA LYS A 37 20.25 29.29 19.00
C LYS A 37 20.92 28.06 18.37
N ALA A 38 20.29 26.91 18.49
CA ALA A 38 20.81 25.66 17.94
C ALA A 38 20.85 25.74 16.41
N THR A 39 22.01 26.06 15.85
CA THR A 39 22.27 25.98 14.42
C THR A 39 22.57 24.52 14.08
N SER A 40 21.53 23.75 13.75
CA SER A 40 21.72 22.38 13.25
C SER A 40 22.32 22.44 11.84
N PHE A 41 23.63 22.23 11.80
CA PHE A 41 24.40 21.96 10.59
C PHE A 41 24.05 20.54 10.10
N SER A 42 23.30 20.42 9.00
CA SER A 42 22.97 19.10 8.41
C SER A 42 24.21 18.51 7.73
N THR A 43 25.06 17.85 8.49
CA THR A 43 26.06 16.95 7.92
C THR A 43 25.34 15.76 7.33
N GLY A 44 25.40 15.62 6.00
CA GLY A 44 24.86 14.48 5.27
C GLY A 44 25.29 13.16 5.92
N ILE A 45 24.27 12.40 6.33
CA ILE A 45 24.29 11.00 6.75
C ILE A 45 25.02 10.72 8.08
N LYS A 46 24.22 10.64 9.16
CA LYS A 46 24.62 10.05 10.45
C LYS A 46 24.07 8.63 10.57
N PHE A 47 24.90 7.63 10.29
CA PHE A 47 24.62 6.23 10.64
C PHE A 47 24.83 6.05 12.15
N GLY A 48 23.76 6.03 12.96
CA GLY A 48 23.92 5.79 14.40
C GLY A 48 22.78 6.19 15.34
N GLN A 49 21.62 6.64 14.85
CA GLN A 49 20.41 6.83 15.68
C GLN A 49 19.40 5.74 15.34
N GLN A 50 19.71 4.49 15.71
CA GLN A 50 18.80 3.36 15.51
C GLN A 50 17.76 3.19 16.61
N ASN A 51 17.78 3.96 17.69
CA ASN A 51 16.76 3.88 18.72
C ASN A 51 16.30 5.29 19.09
N SER A 52 14.99 5.54 19.02
CA SER A 52 14.24 6.65 19.64
C SER A 52 14.06 8.02 18.96
N SER A 53 14.32 8.22 17.66
CA SER A 53 13.83 9.47 17.00
C SER A 53 13.75 9.50 15.47
N THR A 54 13.76 8.38 14.74
CA THR A 54 13.25 8.38 13.36
C THR A 54 11.76 8.10 13.42
N GLY A 55 10.99 9.18 13.58
CA GLY A 55 9.59 9.20 13.23
C GLY A 55 9.46 8.73 11.79
N PHE A 56 9.19 7.43 11.62
CA PHE A 56 8.28 7.00 10.59
C PHE A 56 7.06 7.89 10.80
N VAL A 57 6.91 8.92 9.97
CA VAL A 57 5.61 9.52 9.76
C VAL A 57 4.76 8.32 9.42
N GLN A 58 3.93 7.87 10.36
CA GLN A 58 2.92 6.89 10.04
C GLN A 58 2.08 7.60 9.00
N LEU A 59 2.36 7.31 7.73
CA LEU A 59 1.48 7.69 6.65
C LEU A 59 0.10 7.31 7.17
N PRO A 60 -0.85 8.26 7.29
CA PRO A 60 -2.22 7.92 7.61
C PRO A 60 -2.53 6.75 6.70
N LYS A 61 -2.84 5.58 7.29
CA LYS A 61 -3.18 4.40 6.50
C LYS A 61 -4.39 4.87 5.72
N MET A 62 -4.16 5.30 4.48
CA MET A 62 -5.21 5.60 3.55
C MET A 62 -6.07 4.35 3.60
N ASP A 63 -7.36 4.48 3.91
CA ASP A 63 -8.27 3.35 3.83
C ASP A 63 -8.12 2.81 2.42
N GLU A 64 -7.34 1.74 2.31
CA GLU A 64 -7.11 1.02 1.07
C GLU A 64 -8.51 0.62 0.65
N GLY A 65 -8.94 1.12 -0.53
CA GLY A 65 -10.24 0.79 -1.07
C GLY A 65 -10.45 -0.73 -1.04
N PRO A 66 -11.71 -1.20 -1.04
CA PRO A 66 -12.01 -2.62 -0.95
C PRO A 66 -11.10 -3.41 -1.90
N THR A 67 -10.39 -4.40 -1.35
CA THR A 67 -9.43 -5.20 -2.10
C THR A 67 -10.11 -5.78 -3.34
N TYR A 68 -9.55 -5.52 -4.52
CA TYR A 68 -10.09 -6.06 -5.75
C TYR A 68 -10.08 -7.60 -5.69
N GLN A 69 -11.26 -8.19 -5.79
CA GLN A 69 -11.40 -9.63 -5.93
C GLN A 69 -11.55 -9.96 -7.41
N TYR A 70 -10.68 -10.83 -7.92
CA TYR A 70 -10.79 -11.33 -9.28
C TYR A 70 -12.11 -12.10 -9.45
N VAL A 71 -12.94 -11.61 -10.36
CA VAL A 71 -14.13 -12.32 -10.83
C VAL A 71 -13.77 -12.94 -12.18
N PRO A 72 -13.86 -14.28 -12.32
CA PRO A 72 -13.57 -14.93 -13.59
C PRO A 72 -14.55 -14.47 -14.66
N ILE A 73 -14.02 -14.22 -15.86
CA ILE A 73 -14.85 -13.88 -17.02
C ILE A 73 -15.68 -15.10 -17.36
N THR A 74 -17.00 -14.95 -17.32
CA THR A 74 -17.94 -15.97 -17.77
C THR A 74 -18.48 -15.55 -19.14
N GLN A 75 -18.49 -16.48 -20.07
CA GLN A 75 -19.08 -16.29 -21.39
C GLN A 75 -20.19 -17.32 -21.55
N GLU A 76 -21.39 -16.85 -21.86
CA GLU A 76 -22.51 -17.75 -22.14
C GLU A 76 -22.28 -18.40 -23.48
N ILE A 77 -21.99 -19.71 -23.47
CA ILE A 77 -21.86 -20.51 -24.68
C ILE A 77 -23.23 -21.13 -24.95
N GLU A 78 -23.81 -20.86 -26.12
CA GLU A 78 -24.96 -21.64 -26.60
C GLU A 78 -24.48 -23.06 -26.95
N GLY A 79 -24.57 -23.98 -26.00
CA GLY A 79 -24.18 -25.37 -26.20
C GLY A 79 -24.60 -26.30 -25.05
N PRO A 80 -24.62 -27.63 -25.28
CA PRO A 80 -24.89 -28.63 -24.24
C PRO A 80 -24.00 -28.46 -23.00
N THR A 81 -24.63 -28.35 -21.83
CA THR A 81 -23.99 -28.02 -20.55
C THR A 81 -23.09 -29.10 -19.96
N GLN A 82 -23.12 -30.33 -20.47
CA GLN A 82 -22.43 -31.46 -19.83
C GLN A 82 -21.41 -32.20 -20.70
N GLU A 83 -21.56 -32.19 -22.03
CA GLU A 83 -20.70 -33.02 -22.92
C GLU A 83 -20.00 -32.23 -24.03
N SER A 84 -20.38 -30.97 -24.26
CA SER A 84 -19.83 -30.15 -25.35
C SER A 84 -19.17 -28.86 -24.87
N THR A 85 -18.82 -28.74 -23.59
CA THR A 85 -17.96 -27.62 -23.17
C THR A 85 -16.60 -27.81 -23.84
N PRO A 86 -16.01 -26.77 -24.47
CA PRO A 86 -14.71 -26.88 -25.10
C PRO A 86 -13.68 -27.46 -24.11
N PRO A 87 -12.90 -28.48 -24.52
CA PRO A 87 -11.96 -29.13 -23.62
C PRO A 87 -10.94 -28.12 -23.11
N GLY A 88 -10.58 -28.25 -21.83
CA GLY A 88 -9.58 -27.39 -21.23
C GLY A 88 -8.20 -27.60 -21.88
N LEU A 89 -7.30 -26.61 -21.77
CA LEU A 89 -5.96 -26.71 -22.36
C LEU A 89 -5.20 -27.97 -21.91
N ARG A 90 -5.39 -28.40 -20.67
CA ARG A 90 -4.80 -29.64 -20.13
C ARG A 90 -5.33 -30.88 -20.83
N GLU A 91 -6.63 -30.93 -21.12
CA GLU A 91 -7.26 -32.05 -21.82
C GLU A 91 -6.84 -32.12 -23.28
N VAL A 92 -6.68 -30.96 -23.93
CA VAL A 92 -6.15 -30.86 -25.30
C VAL A 92 -4.79 -31.56 -25.42
N GLN A 93 -3.94 -31.40 -24.40
CA GLN A 93 -2.61 -32.02 -24.35
C GLN A 93 -2.67 -33.51 -23.98
N THR A 94 -3.46 -33.89 -22.97
CA THR A 94 -3.48 -35.29 -22.49
C THR A 94 -4.19 -36.23 -23.45
N ARG A 95 -5.24 -35.77 -24.14
CA ARG A 95 -6.02 -36.59 -25.08
C ARG A 95 -5.43 -36.61 -26.50
N GLY A 96 -4.31 -35.93 -26.73
CA GLY A 96 -3.57 -36.01 -27.99
C GLY A 96 -4.20 -35.29 -29.18
N TYR A 97 -5.10 -34.32 -28.96
CA TYR A 97 -5.73 -33.56 -30.05
C TYR A 97 -4.72 -32.80 -30.92
N ILE A 98 -3.55 -32.50 -30.38
CA ILE A 98 -2.45 -31.82 -31.08
C ILE A 98 -1.73 -32.70 -32.12
N PHE A 99 -1.98 -34.02 -32.15
CA PHE A 99 -1.27 -34.93 -33.06
C PHE A 99 -1.51 -34.61 -34.55
N ASN A 100 -2.71 -34.11 -34.87
CA ASN A 100 -3.10 -33.75 -36.23
C ASN A 100 -2.82 -32.29 -36.58
N VAL A 101 -2.22 -31.52 -35.66
CA VAL A 101 -1.93 -30.11 -35.83
C VAL A 101 -0.45 -29.93 -36.21
N ARG A 102 -0.16 -28.97 -37.08
CA ARG A 102 1.21 -28.58 -37.45
C ARG A 102 2.05 -28.34 -36.19
N LYS A 103 3.28 -28.88 -36.19
CA LYS A 103 4.27 -28.60 -35.14
C LYS A 103 4.77 -27.16 -35.23
N GLU A 104 4.96 -26.55 -34.06
CA GLU A 104 5.56 -25.22 -33.90
C GLU A 104 7.04 -25.21 -34.31
N THR A 105 7.47 -24.14 -34.98
CA THR A 105 8.88 -23.82 -35.19
C THR A 105 9.43 -23.05 -34.00
N GLU A 106 10.76 -23.04 -33.82
CA GLU A 106 11.40 -22.36 -32.69
C GLU A 106 11.14 -20.84 -32.69
N VAL A 107 11.04 -20.23 -33.87
CA VAL A 107 10.72 -18.81 -34.03
C VAL A 107 9.28 -18.51 -33.62
N GLU A 108 8.32 -19.34 -34.04
CA GLU A 108 6.91 -19.20 -33.65
C GLU A 108 6.76 -19.36 -32.13
N LYS A 109 7.46 -20.33 -31.54
CA LYS A 109 7.45 -20.55 -30.09
C LYS A 109 8.00 -19.36 -29.31
N ALA A 110 9.09 -18.74 -29.78
CA ALA A 110 9.63 -17.53 -29.18
C ALA A 110 8.65 -16.34 -29.26
N GLY A 111 7.78 -16.33 -30.27
CA GLY A 111 6.65 -15.39 -30.41
C GLY A 111 5.42 -15.72 -29.56
N GLY A 112 5.47 -16.77 -28.73
CA GLY A 112 4.34 -17.21 -27.91
C GLY A 112 3.30 -18.03 -28.66
N PHE A 113 3.57 -18.45 -29.90
CA PHE A 113 2.69 -19.38 -30.61
C PHE A 113 2.88 -20.79 -30.10
N GLY A 114 1.77 -21.46 -29.78
CA GLY A 114 1.73 -22.86 -29.41
C GLY A 114 0.70 -23.62 -30.25
N ALA A 115 1.09 -24.78 -30.79
CA ALA A 115 0.18 -25.63 -31.56
C ALA A 115 -1.05 -26.08 -30.73
N ASN A 116 -0.88 -26.20 -29.41
CA ASN A 116 -1.94 -26.45 -28.45
C ASN A 116 -2.98 -25.30 -28.37
N ILE A 117 -2.54 -24.04 -28.44
CA ILE A 117 -3.42 -22.86 -28.43
C ILE A 117 -4.22 -22.78 -29.73
N ALA A 118 -3.57 -23.03 -30.88
CA ALA A 118 -4.24 -23.07 -32.17
C ALA A 118 -5.31 -24.18 -32.21
N CYS A 119 -5.00 -25.37 -31.70
CA CYS A 119 -5.94 -26.48 -31.59
C CYS A 119 -7.14 -26.13 -30.71
N LEU A 120 -6.89 -25.58 -29.52
CA LEU A 120 -7.94 -25.19 -28.57
C LEU A 120 -8.86 -24.12 -29.17
N ARG A 121 -8.29 -23.13 -29.88
CA ARG A 121 -9.08 -22.09 -30.54
C ARG A 121 -9.99 -22.67 -31.62
N ALA A 122 -9.47 -23.57 -32.45
CA ALA A 122 -10.26 -24.23 -33.49
C ALA A 122 -11.42 -25.04 -32.89
N LEU A 123 -11.18 -25.75 -31.79
CA LEU A 123 -12.22 -26.51 -31.08
C LEU A 123 -13.30 -25.59 -30.47
N GLN A 124 -12.89 -24.48 -29.86
CA GLN A 124 -13.83 -23.50 -29.31
C GLN A 124 -14.77 -22.93 -30.38
N GLU A 125 -14.23 -22.57 -31.54
CA GLU A 125 -15.05 -22.09 -32.67
C GLU A 125 -15.96 -23.20 -33.20
N ALA A 126 -15.42 -24.40 -33.43
CA ALA A 126 -16.20 -25.52 -33.96
C ALA A 126 -17.42 -25.85 -33.09
N ILE A 127 -17.27 -25.79 -31.77
CA ILE A 127 -18.34 -26.09 -30.80
C ILE A 127 -19.34 -24.93 -30.70
N TRP A 128 -18.85 -23.68 -30.65
CA TRP A 128 -19.71 -22.51 -30.47
C TRP A 128 -20.72 -22.33 -31.63
N LEU A 129 -20.34 -22.67 -32.86
CA LEU A 129 -21.22 -22.51 -34.02
C LEU A 129 -22.35 -23.56 -34.11
N VAL A 130 -22.35 -24.62 -33.31
CA VAL A 130 -23.26 -25.76 -33.52
C VAL A 130 -24.71 -25.44 -33.16
N TYR A 131 -24.95 -24.67 -32.10
CA TYR A 131 -26.29 -24.48 -31.53
C TYR A 131 -26.84 -23.07 -31.68
N HIS A 132 -26.18 -22.22 -32.47
CA HIS A 132 -26.58 -20.84 -32.65
C HIS A 132 -27.95 -20.75 -33.32
N ASN A 133 -28.94 -20.20 -32.60
CA ASN A 133 -30.26 -19.91 -33.16
C ASN A 133 -30.43 -18.39 -33.36
N PRO A 134 -30.50 -17.89 -34.61
CA PRO A 134 -30.59 -16.46 -34.89
C PRO A 134 -31.92 -15.83 -34.43
N SER A 135 -32.92 -16.63 -34.08
CA SER A 135 -34.21 -16.15 -33.55
C SER A 135 -34.20 -15.91 -32.05
N LYS A 136 -33.14 -16.31 -31.33
CA LYS A 136 -33.02 -16.02 -29.90
C LYS A 136 -32.34 -14.67 -29.69
N PRO A 137 -32.84 -13.81 -28.78
CA PRO A 137 -32.15 -12.59 -28.42
C PRO A 137 -30.86 -12.93 -27.66
N SER A 138 -29.74 -12.31 -28.05
CA SER A 138 -28.49 -12.36 -27.29
C SER A 138 -28.76 -11.82 -25.88
N GLN A 139 -28.52 -12.63 -24.84
CA GLN A 139 -28.71 -12.17 -23.46
C GLN A 139 -27.68 -11.07 -23.14
N GLU A 140 -28.16 -10.00 -22.53
CA GLU A 140 -27.35 -8.84 -22.16
C GLU A 140 -26.40 -9.23 -21.03
N VAL A 141 -25.10 -8.94 -21.23
CA VAL A 141 -24.05 -9.20 -20.24
C VAL A 141 -24.38 -8.45 -18.96
N PRO A 142 -24.34 -9.09 -17.77
CA PRO A 142 -24.61 -8.39 -16.51
C PRO A 142 -23.60 -7.25 -16.30
N THR A 143 -24.08 -6.01 -16.43
CA THR A 143 -23.37 -4.81 -15.98
C THR A 143 -23.47 -4.77 -14.45
N THR A 144 -22.36 -5.07 -13.77
CA THR A 144 -22.14 -4.69 -12.37
C THR A 144 -21.18 -3.50 -12.34
#